data_AF-A0A840EX03-F1
#
_entry.id   AF-A0A840EX03-F1
#
_cell.length_a   1.000
_cell.length_b   1.000
_cell.length_c   1.000
_cell.angle_alpha   90.00
_cell.angle_beta   90.00
_cell.angle_gamma   90.00
#
_symmetry.space_group_name_H-M   'P 1'
#
loop_
_entity.id
_entity.type
_entity.pdbx_description
1 polymer ?
#
loop_
_entity_poly.entity_id
_entity_poly.type
_entity_poly.pdbx_seq_one_letter_code
_entity_poly.pdbx_strand_id
1 'polypeptide(L)'
;MEVVLLGSGAADGWPNPFCDCGSCGDARTSGTSRGQTAALVDDRLLLDCGPEVAGAAGRAGRSLAGLRYVLITHAHPDHLGPQLLLWRSWIDDLDELCVVGPATALEACRDWTGPDDAVRFIPVAAGERIRLGPYDVRVLPAQHRVLVDGDAVLYDVTDAHGERLLWATDTGPWPRDRFAAVAHARYDAVFLEETFGDRDGLSAGHLGFAGFGDMIATMREVEAVTDRTDVVAVHLGHHNPPNAELSRRLEMVGARPGRDGEVVVLGGAATRPHRVFVTGGARSGKSCHAEAMLADVVDVVYIAAGGPRDDDPDWARRVAAHRARRPSTWTTLETTDLAATLRATTAPVLIDCLGTWLAARCDHHGVWTGGDLAGVRAEAADLVAAWRTRAAATVAVSNEVGSGVVPGTPAGRLFRDELGRLNAAVAAASDRVVLMVAGCPLSVR
;
A
#
# COMPACT_ATOMS: atom_id res chain seq x y z
N MET A 1 -8.56 4.13 13.74
CA MET A 1 -7.15 4.50 13.81
C MET A 1 -6.61 4.84 12.42
N GLU A 2 -6.22 6.10 12.24
CA GLU A 2 -5.49 6.61 11.06
C GLU A 2 -4.01 6.72 11.40
N VAL A 3 -3.12 6.20 10.54
CA VAL A 3 -1.66 6.25 10.71
C VAL A 3 -1.04 6.96 9.50
N VAL A 4 -0.44 8.13 9.73
CA VAL A 4 0.30 8.88 8.72
C VAL A 4 1.79 8.54 8.85
N LEU A 5 2.37 7.91 7.84
CA LEU A 5 3.82 7.67 7.80
C LEU A 5 4.55 8.99 7.53
N LEU A 6 5.20 9.54 8.54
CA LEU A 6 5.99 10.77 8.41
C LEU A 6 7.36 10.51 7.78
N GLY A 7 7.87 9.28 7.95
CA GLY A 7 9.01 8.78 7.20
C GLY A 7 8.97 7.26 7.14
N SER A 8 9.66 6.71 6.14
CA SER A 8 9.68 5.27 5.86
C SER A 8 11.09 4.72 5.60
N GLY A 9 12.10 5.58 5.65
CA GLY A 9 13.51 5.26 5.39
C GLY A 9 14.28 4.93 6.68
N ALA A 10 15.43 4.29 6.50
CA ALA A 10 16.40 4.07 7.56
C ALA A 10 17.08 5.38 8.02
N ALA A 11 17.96 5.29 9.02
CA ALA A 11 18.66 6.42 9.63
C ALA A 11 19.27 7.45 8.67
N ASP A 12 19.84 7.00 7.56
CA ASP A 12 20.55 7.78 6.55
C ASP A 12 19.66 8.30 5.41
N GLY A 13 18.36 7.95 5.44
CA GLY A 13 17.39 8.23 4.40
C GLY A 13 17.66 7.46 3.10
N TRP A 14 16.71 7.54 2.17
CA TRP A 14 16.85 6.94 0.85
C TRP A 14 16.18 7.84 -0.21
N PRO A 15 16.94 8.46 -1.14
CA PRO A 15 18.37 8.29 -1.43
C PRO A 15 19.32 8.80 -0.35
N ASN A 16 20.30 7.97 0.02
CA ASN A 16 21.46 8.41 0.80
C ASN A 16 22.27 9.42 -0.04
N PRO A 17 22.57 10.61 0.50
CA PRO A 17 23.22 11.72 -0.24
C PRO A 17 24.68 11.45 -0.60
N PHE A 18 25.33 10.48 0.06
CA PHE A 18 26.72 10.10 -0.17
C PHE A 18 26.86 8.84 -1.03
N CYS A 19 25.76 8.32 -1.58
CA CYS A 19 25.73 7.05 -2.30
C CYS A 19 25.29 7.21 -3.77
N ASP A 20 26.03 6.54 -4.66
CA ASP A 20 25.75 6.44 -6.11
C ASP A 20 25.35 5.02 -6.55
N CYS A 21 24.84 4.18 -5.65
CA CYS A 21 24.33 2.86 -6.04
C CYS A 21 23.11 3.00 -6.96
N GLY A 22 22.79 1.93 -7.71
CA GLY A 22 21.64 1.92 -8.63
C GLY A 22 20.31 2.23 -7.94
N SER A 23 20.16 1.85 -6.67
CA SER A 23 18.97 2.14 -5.87
C SER A 23 18.82 3.63 -5.54
N CYS A 24 19.89 4.29 -5.08
CA CYS A 24 19.89 5.74 -4.87
C CYS A 24 19.73 6.52 -6.18
N GLY A 25 20.35 6.05 -7.27
CA GLY A 25 20.21 6.64 -8.60
C GLY A 25 18.77 6.58 -9.14
N ASP A 26 18.09 5.45 -8.97
CA ASP A 26 16.67 5.28 -9.32
C ASP A 26 15.77 6.19 -8.47
N ALA A 27 16.00 6.25 -7.15
CA ALA A 27 15.24 7.12 -6.25
C ALA A 27 15.38 8.60 -6.64
N ARG A 28 16.61 9.08 -6.92
CA ARG A 28 16.85 10.45 -7.42
C ARG A 28 16.15 10.73 -8.75
N THR A 29 16.20 9.78 -9.68
CA THR A 29 15.62 9.96 -11.03
C THR A 29 14.08 9.94 -11.00
N SER A 30 13.50 9.11 -10.13
CA SER A 30 12.05 9.02 -9.94
C SER A 30 11.47 10.09 -9.03
N GLY A 31 12.32 10.86 -8.34
CA GLY A 31 11.89 11.83 -7.32
C GLY A 31 11.38 11.18 -6.03
N THR A 32 11.69 9.89 -5.81
CA THR A 32 11.34 9.21 -4.56
C THR A 32 12.32 9.61 -3.46
N SER A 33 11.79 10.00 -2.30
CA SER A 33 12.57 10.27 -1.09
C SER A 33 11.89 9.63 0.11
N ARG A 34 12.70 9.07 1.00
CA ARG A 34 12.29 8.45 2.26
C ARG A 34 13.12 9.07 3.37
N GLY A 35 12.46 9.80 4.27
CA GLY A 35 13.03 10.33 5.50
C GLY A 35 12.97 9.31 6.63
N GLN A 36 13.57 9.67 7.76
CA GLN A 36 13.69 8.80 8.94
C GLN A 36 12.34 8.31 9.46
N THR A 37 12.27 7.03 9.79
CA THR A 37 11.01 6.34 10.08
C THR A 37 10.32 6.89 11.33
N ALA A 38 9.08 7.35 11.14
CA ALA A 38 8.20 7.84 12.19
C ALA A 38 6.76 7.86 11.69
N ALA A 39 5.79 7.84 12.60
CA ALA A 39 4.36 7.88 12.23
C ALA A 39 3.51 8.69 13.20
N LEU A 40 2.50 9.36 12.67
CA LEU A 40 1.50 10.11 13.44
C LEU A 40 0.16 9.35 13.41
N VAL A 41 -0.34 8.99 14.58
CA VAL A 41 -1.57 8.24 14.79
C VAL A 41 -2.66 9.18 15.29
N ASP A 42 -3.78 9.23 14.55
CA ASP A 42 -4.97 10.06 14.81
C ASP A 42 -4.68 11.53 15.14
N ASP A 43 -3.61 12.11 14.56
CA ASP A 43 -3.10 13.45 14.86
C ASP A 43 -2.80 13.71 16.36
N ARG A 44 -2.61 12.64 17.15
CA ARG A 44 -2.55 12.69 18.63
C ARG A 44 -1.39 11.93 19.25
N LEU A 45 -0.95 10.86 18.62
CA LEU A 45 0.11 9.98 19.12
C LEU A 45 1.21 9.89 18.07
N LEU A 46 2.43 10.22 18.46
CA LEU A 46 3.61 10.08 17.61
C LEU A 46 4.37 8.80 17.96
N LEU A 47 4.69 7.99 16.97
CA LEU A 47 5.58 6.83 17.04
C LEU A 47 6.95 7.25 16.50
N ASP A 48 7.91 7.36 17.40
CA ASP A 48 9.23 7.97 17.23
C ASP A 48 9.21 9.45 16.82
N CYS A 49 10.18 10.22 17.29
CA CYS A 49 10.23 11.68 17.10
C CYS A 49 11.53 12.14 16.43
N GLY A 50 11.99 11.41 15.42
CA GLY A 50 13.20 11.71 14.66
C GLY A 50 13.28 13.17 14.16
N PRO A 51 14.49 13.68 13.89
CA PRO A 51 14.74 15.07 13.48
C PRO A 51 13.88 15.61 12.33
N GLU A 52 13.46 14.75 11.42
CA GLU A 52 12.65 15.13 10.26
C GLU A 52 11.15 15.29 10.56
N VAL A 53 10.66 14.79 11.70
CA VAL A 53 9.22 14.65 12.00
C VAL A 53 8.44 15.96 11.84
N ALA A 54 8.95 17.07 12.39
CA ALA A 54 8.25 18.35 12.30
C ALA A 54 8.08 18.82 10.85
N GLY A 55 9.14 18.69 10.04
CA GLY A 55 9.09 19.03 8.61
C GLY A 55 8.22 18.07 7.82
N ALA A 56 8.29 16.76 8.12
CA ALA A 56 7.50 15.72 7.50
C ALA A 56 5.99 15.90 7.75
N ALA A 57 5.59 16.22 8.98
CA ALA A 57 4.19 16.52 9.31
C ALA A 57 3.66 17.68 8.46
N GLY A 58 4.42 18.77 8.34
CA GLY A 58 4.06 19.89 7.48
C GLY A 58 3.95 19.50 5.99
N ARG A 59 4.88 18.69 5.46
CA ARG A 59 4.81 18.18 4.08
C ARG A 59 3.60 17.28 3.85
N ALA A 60 3.18 16.52 4.86
CA ALA A 60 1.98 15.68 4.83
C ALA A 60 0.68 16.48 5.07
N GLY A 61 0.76 17.80 5.29
CA GLY A 61 -0.40 18.64 5.58
C GLY A 61 -1.01 18.39 6.96
N ARG A 62 -0.25 17.83 7.90
CA ARG A 62 -0.69 17.51 9.27
C ARG A 62 -0.18 18.52 10.28
N SER A 63 -1.01 18.80 11.27
CA SER A 63 -0.67 19.67 12.40
C SER A 63 -0.29 18.83 13.61
N LEU A 64 0.82 19.20 14.28
CA LEU A 64 1.22 18.59 15.55
C LEU A 64 0.63 19.31 16.77
N ALA A 65 -0.22 20.32 16.58
CA ALA A 65 -0.82 21.05 17.70
C ALA A 65 -1.73 20.18 18.58
N GLY A 66 -2.32 19.12 18.00
CA GLY A 66 -3.15 18.15 18.72
C GLY A 66 -2.37 17.02 19.41
N LEU A 67 -1.04 17.05 19.36
CA LEU A 67 -0.20 15.97 19.88
C LEU A 67 -0.28 15.88 21.40
N ARG A 68 -0.65 14.70 21.90
CA ARG A 68 -0.80 14.39 23.33
C ARG A 68 0.19 13.34 23.82
N TYR A 69 0.67 12.50 22.92
CA TYR A 69 1.53 11.36 23.27
C TYR A 69 2.69 11.22 22.29
N VAL A 70 3.87 10.87 22.80
CA VAL A 70 5.01 10.42 22.01
C VAL A 70 5.47 9.09 22.60
N LEU A 71 5.55 8.06 21.76
CA LEU A 71 6.16 6.78 22.09
C LEU A 71 7.51 6.71 21.38
N ILE A 72 8.61 6.67 22.13
CA ILE A 72 9.98 6.59 21.63
C ILE A 72 10.45 5.15 21.78
N THR A 73 10.88 4.52 20.69
CA THR A 73 11.39 3.14 20.70
C THR A 73 12.75 3.07 21.37
N HIS A 74 13.66 3.99 21.04
CA HIS A 74 15.02 4.05 21.56
C HIS A 74 15.70 5.39 21.27
N ALA A 75 16.95 5.56 21.73
CA ALA A 75 17.65 6.85 21.73
C ALA A 75 18.53 7.12 20.48
N HIS A 76 18.41 6.34 19.40
CA HIS A 76 19.19 6.66 18.20
C HIS A 76 18.72 7.98 17.56
N PRO A 77 19.64 8.74 16.94
CA PRO A 77 19.36 10.09 16.46
C PRO A 77 18.27 10.19 15.40
N ASP A 78 17.99 9.12 14.66
CA ASP A 78 16.96 9.04 13.64
C ASP A 78 15.58 8.69 14.19
N HIS A 79 15.50 8.12 15.40
CA HIS A 79 14.26 7.87 16.13
C HIS A 79 13.95 8.95 17.17
N LEU A 80 14.98 9.68 17.62
CA LEU A 80 14.90 10.66 18.69
C LEU A 80 15.52 12.01 18.28
N GLY A 81 14.64 12.94 17.89
CA GLY A 81 14.91 14.35 17.67
C GLY A 81 14.29 15.21 18.78
N PRO A 82 14.90 15.28 19.98
CA PRO A 82 14.30 15.93 21.15
C PRO A 82 14.15 17.45 20.99
N GLN A 83 14.80 18.08 20.00
CA GLN A 83 14.59 19.47 19.62
C GLN A 83 13.12 19.81 19.31
N LEU A 84 12.31 18.83 18.94
CA LEU A 84 10.87 19.00 18.77
C LEU A 84 10.20 19.53 20.05
N LEU A 85 10.69 19.12 21.23
CA LEU A 85 10.16 19.58 22.52
C LEU A 85 10.43 21.06 22.76
N LEU A 86 11.63 21.53 22.39
CA LEU A 86 11.98 22.95 22.44
C LEU A 86 11.14 23.77 21.47
N TRP A 87 10.93 23.32 20.24
CA TRP A 87 10.09 24.05 19.28
C TRP A 87 8.63 24.14 19.75
N ARG A 88 8.16 23.09 20.42
CA ARG A 88 6.82 23.04 21.00
C ARG A 88 6.66 24.04 22.16
N SER A 89 7.68 24.24 23.00
CA SER A 89 7.59 25.19 24.13
C SER A 89 7.48 26.65 23.70
N TRP A 90 7.67 26.95 22.41
CA TRP A 90 7.46 28.29 21.85
C TRP A 90 5.99 28.60 21.53
N ILE A 91 5.08 27.65 21.75
CA ILE A 91 3.67 27.77 21.44
C ILE A 91 2.85 27.77 22.73
N ASP A 92 2.10 28.85 22.94
CA ASP A 92 1.18 29.00 24.08
C ASP A 92 -0.06 28.09 23.95
N ASP A 93 -0.73 27.82 25.07
CA ASP A 93 -2.04 27.13 25.16
C ASP A 93 -2.10 25.71 24.58
N LEU A 94 -0.97 24.99 24.52
CA LEU A 94 -0.97 23.56 24.20
C LEU A 94 -1.29 22.70 25.43
N ASP A 95 -2.01 21.60 25.21
CA ASP A 95 -2.28 20.58 26.24
C ASP A 95 -1.00 19.96 26.80
N GLU A 96 -1.05 19.25 27.93
CA GLU A 96 0.09 18.45 28.41
C GLU A 96 0.47 17.34 27.41
N LEU A 97 1.77 17.21 27.13
CA LEU A 97 2.37 16.17 26.31
C LEU A 97 2.95 15.05 27.19
N CYS A 98 2.55 13.80 26.96
CA CYS A 98 3.17 12.63 27.59
C CYS A 98 4.23 12.03 26.66
N VAL A 99 5.50 12.04 27.09
CA VAL A 99 6.62 11.42 26.37
C VAL A 99 6.98 10.11 27.08
N VAL A 100 6.92 9.01 26.34
CA VAL A 100 7.04 7.65 26.85
C VAL A 100 8.16 6.94 26.10
N GLY A 101 8.99 6.20 26.82
CA GLY A 101 10.08 5.43 26.21
C GLY A 101 11.04 4.85 27.24
N PRO A 102 12.08 4.14 26.78
CA PRO A 102 13.17 3.69 27.65
C PRO A 102 13.80 4.85 28.42
N ALA A 103 14.26 4.60 29.65
CA ALA A 103 14.80 5.65 30.52
C ALA A 103 15.93 6.46 29.86
N THR A 104 16.82 5.79 29.11
CA THR A 104 17.92 6.43 28.36
C THR A 104 17.44 7.39 27.28
N ALA A 105 16.36 7.06 26.58
CA ALA A 105 15.74 7.94 25.59
C ALA A 105 15.11 9.17 26.27
N LEU A 106 14.43 8.96 27.40
CA LEU A 106 13.81 10.06 28.14
C LEU A 106 14.82 11.00 28.79
N GLU A 107 15.97 10.49 29.23
CA GLU A 107 17.08 11.31 29.71
C GLU A 107 17.55 12.30 28.63
N ALA A 108 17.70 11.84 27.39
CA ALA A 108 18.07 12.71 26.27
C ALA A 108 17.01 13.77 25.93
N CYS A 109 15.73 13.56 26.30
CA CYS A 109 14.67 14.55 26.14
C CYS A 109 14.70 15.66 27.20
N ARG A 110 15.13 15.36 28.44
CA ARG A 110 15.00 16.28 29.59
C ARG A 110 15.76 17.58 29.39
N ASP A 111 16.90 17.52 28.71
CA ASP A 111 17.72 18.69 28.40
C ASP A 111 17.05 19.68 27.42
N TRP A 112 15.94 19.27 26.80
CA TRP A 112 15.18 20.06 25.82
C TRP A 112 13.86 20.61 26.36
N THR A 113 13.60 20.42 27.66
CA THR A 113 12.39 20.88 28.34
C THR A 113 12.75 21.78 29.52
N GLY A 114 12.03 22.89 29.66
CA GLY A 114 12.07 23.76 30.83
C GLY A 114 11.27 23.19 32.01
N PRO A 115 11.47 23.73 33.23
CA PRO A 115 10.78 23.25 34.44
C PRO A 115 9.27 23.50 34.41
N ASP A 116 8.81 24.50 33.65
CA ASP A 116 7.40 24.89 33.53
C ASP A 116 6.74 24.35 32.25
N ASP A 117 7.48 23.63 31.41
CA ASP A 117 6.92 23.02 30.21
C ASP A 117 5.92 21.93 30.59
N ALA A 118 4.75 21.93 29.96
CA ALA A 118 3.71 20.92 30.17
C ALA A 118 4.06 19.58 29.50
N VAL A 119 5.17 18.98 29.93
CA VAL A 119 5.71 17.70 29.43
C VAL A 119 5.86 16.73 30.58
N ARG A 120 5.20 15.57 30.46
CA ARG A 120 5.30 14.47 31.42
C ARG A 120 6.08 13.31 30.82
N PHE A 121 7.11 12.86 31.52
CA PHE A 121 7.92 11.71 31.13
C PHE A 121 7.43 10.42 31.80
N ILE A 122 7.24 9.35 31.04
CA ILE A 122 6.81 8.03 31.53
C ILE A 122 7.84 6.98 31.07
N PRO A 123 8.78 6.56 31.94
CA PRO A 123 9.72 5.51 31.60
C PRO A 123 8.98 4.18 31.43
N VAL A 124 9.39 3.40 30.44
CA VAL A 124 8.87 2.05 30.20
C VAL A 124 9.97 1.04 29.94
N ALA A 125 9.67 -0.22 30.21
CA ALA A 125 10.51 -1.37 29.88
C ALA A 125 9.70 -2.46 29.16
N ALA A 126 10.39 -3.33 28.41
CA ALA A 126 9.76 -4.47 27.75
C ALA A 126 8.99 -5.35 28.76
N GLY A 127 7.78 -5.77 28.37
CA GLY A 127 6.86 -6.53 29.20
C GLY A 127 5.80 -5.68 29.91
N GLU A 128 5.95 -4.35 29.91
CA GLU A 128 4.98 -3.45 30.52
C GLU A 128 3.76 -3.18 29.61
N ARG A 129 2.69 -2.68 30.23
CA ARG A 129 1.47 -2.23 29.57
C ARG A 129 1.01 -0.93 30.19
N ILE A 130 0.71 0.06 29.37
CA ILE A 130 0.28 1.39 29.80
C ILE A 130 -0.97 1.83 29.06
N ARG A 131 -1.75 2.71 29.69
CA ARG A 131 -2.94 3.32 29.09
C ARG A 131 -2.65 4.80 28.82
N LEU A 132 -2.74 5.21 27.56
CA LEU A 132 -2.54 6.59 27.10
C LEU A 132 -3.83 7.11 26.47
N GLY A 133 -4.71 7.69 27.28
CA GLY A 133 -6.04 8.12 26.83
C GLY A 133 -6.84 6.97 26.19
N PRO A 134 -7.17 7.05 24.88
CA PRO A 134 -7.89 5.97 24.18
C PRO A 134 -7.01 4.75 23.87
N TYR A 135 -5.68 4.88 23.93
CA TYR A 135 -4.74 3.84 23.52
C TYR A 135 -4.37 2.92 24.69
N ASP A 136 -4.46 1.62 24.45
CA ASP A 136 -3.80 0.59 25.23
C ASP A 136 -2.48 0.22 24.55
N VAL A 137 -1.36 0.37 25.25
CA VAL A 137 -0.02 0.18 24.69
C VAL A 137 0.69 -0.93 25.45
N ARG A 138 1.14 -1.95 24.74
CA ARG A 138 2.02 -2.99 25.24
C ARG A 138 3.45 -2.73 24.74
N VAL A 139 4.41 -2.87 25.64
CA VAL A 139 5.83 -2.62 25.36
C VAL A 139 6.52 -3.96 25.14
N LEU A 140 7.09 -4.17 23.96
CA LEU A 140 7.70 -5.42 23.54
C LEU A 140 9.23 -5.27 23.44
N PRO A 141 10.00 -6.35 23.63
CA PRO A 141 11.45 -6.30 23.52
C PRO A 141 11.91 -6.19 22.07
N ALA A 142 12.82 -5.25 21.78
CA ALA A 142 13.57 -5.21 20.53
C ALA A 142 14.84 -6.08 20.62
N GLN A 143 15.34 -6.63 19.50
CA GLN A 143 16.68 -7.21 19.40
C GLN A 143 17.68 -6.12 19.00
N HIS A 144 17.69 -5.00 19.70
CA HIS A 144 18.54 -3.85 19.41
C HIS A 144 19.07 -3.24 20.69
N ARG A 145 20.24 -2.63 20.60
CA ARG A 145 20.95 -2.05 21.73
C ARG A 145 21.56 -0.72 21.31
N VAL A 146 21.28 0.32 22.09
CA VAL A 146 21.86 1.65 21.89
C VAL A 146 23.07 1.84 22.80
N LEU A 147 22.84 1.81 24.11
CA LEU A 147 23.83 2.01 25.17
C LEU A 147 23.91 0.77 26.06
N VAL A 148 22.76 0.31 26.56
CA VAL A 148 22.63 -0.79 27.52
C VAL A 148 21.60 -1.82 27.04
N ASP A 149 21.71 -3.06 27.52
CA ASP A 149 20.77 -4.09 27.09
C ASP A 149 19.34 -3.75 27.54
N GLY A 150 18.38 -3.83 26.62
CA GLY A 150 16.96 -3.53 26.89
C GLY A 150 16.57 -2.06 26.77
N ASP A 151 17.44 -1.19 26.23
CA ASP A 151 17.14 0.22 25.99
C ASP A 151 16.50 0.52 24.62
N ALA A 152 16.06 -0.52 23.93
CA ALA A 152 15.21 -0.44 22.76
C ALA A 152 13.97 -1.32 22.93
N VAL A 153 12.81 -0.75 22.57
CA VAL A 153 11.50 -1.39 22.69
C VAL A 153 10.68 -1.20 21.43
N LEU A 154 9.68 -2.06 21.27
CA LEU A 154 8.69 -2.02 20.19
C LEU A 154 7.31 -1.76 20.81
N TYR A 155 6.37 -1.24 20.03
CA TYR A 155 5.05 -0.88 20.53
C TYR A 155 3.93 -1.65 19.83
N ASP A 156 3.06 -2.24 20.64
CA ASP A 156 1.79 -2.82 20.23
C ASP A 156 0.70 -1.91 20.78
N VAL A 157 -0.03 -1.26 19.86
CA VAL A 157 -0.96 -0.18 20.18
C VAL A 157 -2.36 -0.58 19.75
N THR A 158 -3.31 -0.57 20.69
CA THR A 158 -4.73 -0.82 20.44
C THR A 158 -5.53 0.43 20.77
N ASP A 159 -6.39 0.91 19.86
CA ASP A 159 -7.28 2.03 20.17
C ASP A 159 -8.52 1.61 20.98
N ALA A 160 -9.42 2.55 21.23
CA ALA A 160 -10.67 2.30 21.95
C ALA A 160 -11.70 1.47 21.16
N HIS A 161 -11.53 1.33 19.85
CA HIS A 161 -12.37 0.55 18.95
C HIS A 161 -11.86 -0.88 18.76
N GLY A 162 -10.67 -1.19 19.30
CA GLY A 162 -10.04 -2.50 19.19
C GLY A 162 -9.16 -2.64 17.96
N GLU A 163 -8.96 -1.56 17.20
CA GLU A 163 -8.03 -1.55 16.07
C GLU A 163 -6.59 -1.55 16.60
N ARG A 164 -5.75 -2.38 15.99
CA ARG A 164 -4.47 -2.76 16.58
C ARG A 164 -3.33 -2.71 15.57
N LEU A 165 -2.29 -1.95 15.89
CA LEU A 165 -1.02 -1.94 15.14
C LEU A 165 0.13 -2.53 15.94
N LEU A 166 1.12 -3.04 15.22
CA LEU A 166 2.47 -3.32 15.71
C LEU A 166 3.44 -2.33 15.05
N TRP A 167 4.19 -1.59 15.86
CA TRP A 167 5.31 -0.75 15.44
C TRP A 167 6.62 -1.43 15.85
N ALA A 168 7.27 -2.07 14.88
CA ALA A 168 8.46 -2.90 15.05
C ALA A 168 9.61 -2.41 14.16
N THR A 169 10.16 -1.25 14.50
CA THR A 169 11.41 -0.71 13.94
C THR A 169 12.61 -1.21 14.72
N ASP A 170 13.81 -1.22 14.11
CA ASP A 170 15.07 -1.57 14.77
C ASP A 170 14.94 -2.80 15.68
N THR A 171 14.35 -3.84 15.11
CA THR A 171 13.88 -4.99 15.85
C THR A 171 14.86 -6.14 15.80
N GLY A 172 15.64 -6.29 14.73
CA GLY A 172 16.40 -7.49 14.40
C GLY A 172 15.54 -8.76 14.28
N PRO A 173 16.14 -9.91 13.90
CA PRO A 173 15.43 -11.17 13.88
C PRO A 173 15.05 -11.61 15.29
N TRP A 174 13.78 -11.99 15.47
CA TRP A 174 13.28 -12.48 16.76
C TRP A 174 13.64 -13.95 17.01
N PRO A 175 14.06 -14.30 18.24
CA PRO A 175 14.09 -15.69 18.64
C PRO A 175 12.64 -16.24 18.73
N ARG A 176 12.47 -17.55 18.47
CA ARG A 176 11.14 -18.18 18.33
C ARG A 176 10.22 -17.99 19.54
N ASP A 177 10.77 -17.94 20.74
CA ASP A 177 10.02 -17.74 21.98
C ASP A 177 9.41 -16.35 22.10
N ARG A 178 10.03 -15.32 21.47
CA ARG A 178 9.53 -13.94 21.50
C ARG A 178 8.18 -13.78 20.79
N PHE A 179 7.88 -14.62 19.80
CA PHE A 179 6.60 -14.59 19.09
C PHE A 179 5.40 -14.92 19.99
N ALA A 180 5.61 -15.56 21.14
CA ALA A 180 4.56 -15.79 22.13
C ALA A 180 3.92 -14.48 22.63
N ALA A 181 4.67 -13.37 22.65
CA ALA A 181 4.16 -12.08 23.08
C ALA A 181 3.13 -11.48 22.11
N VAL A 182 3.17 -11.86 20.83
CA VAL A 182 2.28 -11.38 19.77
C VAL A 182 1.31 -12.45 19.27
N ALA A 183 1.36 -13.67 19.83
CA ALA A 183 0.50 -14.75 19.43
C ALA A 183 -0.99 -14.38 19.52
N HIS A 184 -1.74 -14.73 18.48
CA HIS A 184 -3.16 -14.42 18.29
C HIS A 184 -3.51 -12.92 18.31
N ALA A 185 -2.52 -12.03 18.17
CA ALA A 185 -2.77 -10.59 18.20
C ALA A 185 -3.65 -10.11 17.05
N ARG A 186 -3.59 -10.80 15.89
CA ARG A 186 -4.38 -10.52 14.68
C ARG A 186 -4.39 -9.03 14.34
N TYR A 187 -3.20 -8.44 14.22
CA TYR A 187 -3.01 -7.02 13.95
C TYR A 187 -3.78 -6.59 12.69
N ASP A 188 -4.33 -5.38 12.71
CA ASP A 188 -4.88 -4.74 11.51
C ASP A 188 -3.74 -4.22 10.62
N ALA A 189 -2.67 -3.70 11.23
CA ALA A 189 -1.45 -3.30 10.53
C ALA A 189 -0.18 -3.70 11.29
N VAL A 190 0.86 -4.08 10.56
CA VAL A 190 2.21 -4.33 11.10
C VAL A 190 3.20 -3.46 10.33
N PHE A 191 3.84 -2.54 11.03
CA PHE A 191 4.96 -1.75 10.53
C PHE A 191 6.25 -2.43 10.98
N LEU A 192 6.93 -3.09 10.06
CA LEU A 192 8.11 -3.92 10.35
C LEU A 192 9.30 -3.37 9.58
N GLU A 193 10.45 -3.22 10.25
CA GLU A 193 11.67 -2.78 9.57
C GLU A 193 12.16 -3.78 8.53
N GLU A 194 12.62 -3.26 7.40
CA GLU A 194 13.34 -4.01 6.37
C GLU A 194 14.54 -3.16 5.93
N THR A 195 15.51 -3.04 6.82
CA THR A 195 16.56 -2.03 6.74
C THR A 195 17.60 -2.35 5.68
N PHE A 196 18.02 -3.60 5.62
CA PHE A 196 19.22 -3.97 4.90
C PHE A 196 19.01 -4.59 3.52
N GLY A 197 17.78 -4.81 3.06
CA GLY A 197 17.54 -5.36 1.73
C GLY A 197 18.34 -6.64 1.50
N ASP A 198 19.22 -6.62 0.49
CA ASP A 198 20.07 -7.76 0.12
C ASP A 198 21.33 -7.91 1.00
N ARG A 199 21.39 -7.22 2.15
CA ARG A 199 22.55 -7.16 3.05
C ARG A 199 22.25 -7.65 4.47
N ASP A 200 21.56 -8.78 4.60
CA ASP A 200 21.14 -9.42 5.87
C ASP A 200 22.26 -9.60 6.94
N GLY A 201 23.54 -9.54 6.55
CA GLY A 201 24.69 -9.76 7.45
C GLY A 201 25.34 -8.50 8.05
N LEU A 202 24.79 -7.30 7.83
CA LEU A 202 25.43 -6.05 8.30
C LEU A 202 25.32 -5.83 9.81
N SER A 203 24.21 -6.24 10.42
CA SER A 203 24.00 -6.16 11.87
C SER A 203 22.95 -7.18 12.29
N ALA A 204 23.08 -7.70 13.51
CA ALA A 204 22.04 -8.51 14.15
C ALA A 204 20.88 -7.65 14.71
N GLY A 205 21.03 -6.32 14.72
CA GLY A 205 20.02 -5.37 15.20
C GLY A 205 18.97 -4.95 14.18
N HIS A 206 19.12 -5.40 12.93
CA HIS A 206 18.20 -5.05 11.85
C HIS A 206 17.89 -6.25 10.95
N LEU A 207 16.76 -6.16 10.26
CA LEU A 207 16.36 -7.13 9.24
C LEU A 207 16.90 -6.71 7.87
N GLY A 208 17.33 -7.68 7.06
CA GLY A 208 17.23 -7.56 5.61
C GLY A 208 16.07 -8.42 5.09
N PHE A 209 15.97 -8.55 3.77
CA PHE A 209 14.79 -9.10 3.12
C PHE A 209 14.48 -10.55 3.51
N ALA A 210 15.50 -11.40 3.70
CA ALA A 210 15.28 -12.79 4.09
C ALA A 210 14.72 -12.89 5.51
N GLY A 211 15.35 -12.17 6.46
CA GLY A 211 14.89 -12.12 7.85
C GLY A 211 13.50 -11.50 7.98
N PHE A 212 13.20 -10.48 7.18
CA PHE A 212 11.87 -9.88 7.10
C PHE A 212 10.79 -10.89 6.65
N GLY A 213 11.08 -11.68 5.62
CA GLY A 213 10.19 -12.77 5.18
C GLY A 213 9.94 -13.83 6.26
N ASP A 214 11.01 -14.26 6.94
CA ASP A 214 10.93 -15.26 8.03
C ASP A 214 10.12 -14.74 9.23
N MET A 215 10.28 -13.46 9.56
CA MET A 215 9.50 -12.78 10.60
C MET A 215 8.00 -12.80 10.27
N ILE A 216 7.61 -12.43 9.05
CA ILE A 216 6.20 -12.46 8.61
C ILE A 216 5.66 -13.89 8.62
N ALA A 217 6.42 -14.86 8.11
CA ALA A 217 6.00 -16.25 8.09
C ALA A 217 5.74 -16.78 9.50
N THR A 218 6.64 -16.51 10.44
CA THR A 218 6.49 -16.92 11.84
C THR A 218 5.34 -16.17 12.53
N MET A 219 5.15 -14.88 12.26
CA MET A 219 3.99 -14.12 12.74
C MET A 219 2.66 -14.69 12.22
N ARG A 220 2.61 -15.27 11.02
CA ARG A 220 1.44 -15.98 10.50
C ARG A 220 1.22 -17.30 11.23
N GLU A 221 2.27 -18.06 11.52
CA GLU A 221 2.18 -19.32 12.29
C GLU A 221 1.53 -19.13 13.66
N VAL A 222 1.84 -18.01 14.35
CA VAL A 222 1.26 -17.67 15.66
C VAL A 222 -0.01 -16.82 15.56
N GLU A 223 -0.60 -16.65 14.37
CA GLU A 223 -1.80 -15.83 14.13
C GLU A 223 -1.69 -14.36 14.56
N ALA A 224 -0.47 -13.80 14.61
CA ALA A 224 -0.25 -12.37 14.80
C ALA A 224 -0.56 -11.60 13.51
N VAL A 225 -0.16 -12.16 12.36
CA VAL A 225 -0.44 -11.67 11.01
C VAL A 225 -1.46 -12.60 10.36
N THR A 226 -2.48 -12.02 9.72
CA THR A 226 -3.53 -12.74 8.99
C THR A 226 -3.69 -12.19 7.58
N ASP A 227 -4.54 -12.79 6.75
CA ASP A 227 -4.85 -12.29 5.40
C ASP A 227 -5.47 -10.88 5.39
N ARG A 228 -5.96 -10.41 6.54
CA ARG A 228 -6.53 -9.07 6.73
C ARG A 228 -5.52 -8.04 7.23
N THR A 229 -4.33 -8.48 7.63
CA THR A 229 -3.29 -7.62 8.18
C THR A 229 -2.56 -6.89 7.06
N ASP A 230 -2.50 -5.57 7.11
CA ASP A 230 -1.64 -4.78 6.22
C ASP A 230 -0.21 -4.78 6.75
N VAL A 231 0.70 -5.48 6.08
CA VAL A 231 2.11 -5.53 6.47
C VAL A 231 2.88 -4.49 5.66
N VAL A 232 3.35 -3.46 6.35
CA VAL A 232 4.02 -2.29 5.78
C VAL A 232 5.50 -2.34 6.17
N ALA A 233 6.37 -2.53 5.18
CA ALA A 233 7.81 -2.44 5.37
C ALA A 233 8.21 -0.97 5.58
N VAL A 234 8.88 -0.69 6.70
CA VAL A 234 9.38 0.63 7.08
C VAL A 234 10.88 0.55 7.37
N HIS A 235 11.49 1.66 7.78
CA HIS A 235 12.93 1.73 8.05
C HIS A 235 13.78 1.25 6.86
N LEU A 236 13.31 1.53 5.64
CA LEU A 236 13.90 1.01 4.40
C LEU A 236 15.22 1.72 4.07
N GLY A 237 16.33 0.99 4.09
CA GLY A 237 17.65 1.51 3.72
C GLY A 237 17.95 1.40 2.22
N HIS A 238 18.93 2.17 1.75
CA HIS A 238 19.36 2.17 0.34
C HIS A 238 20.04 0.87 -0.15
N HIS A 239 20.18 -0.13 0.74
CA HIS A 239 20.60 -1.48 0.40
C HIS A 239 19.49 -2.30 -0.26
N ASN A 240 18.26 -1.79 -0.22
CA ASN A 240 17.16 -2.30 -0.99
C ASN A 240 17.30 -2.03 -2.49
N PRO A 241 16.72 -2.90 -3.33
CA PRO A 241 16.69 -2.66 -4.77
C PRO A 241 15.81 -1.43 -5.12
N PRO A 242 15.90 -0.93 -6.37
CA PRO A 242 14.99 0.10 -6.89
C PRO A 242 13.52 -0.16 -6.53
N ASN A 243 12.73 0.91 -6.31
CA ASN A 243 11.41 0.82 -5.67
C ASN A 243 10.43 -0.14 -6.35
N ALA A 244 10.47 -0.24 -7.69
CA ALA A 244 9.61 -1.16 -8.44
C ALA A 244 9.93 -2.63 -8.11
N GLU A 245 11.21 -2.96 -8.01
CA GLU A 245 11.66 -4.31 -7.63
C GLU A 245 11.42 -4.57 -6.14
N LEU A 246 11.68 -3.59 -5.26
CA LEU A 246 11.35 -3.69 -3.84
C LEU A 246 9.87 -4.04 -3.64
N SER A 247 8.98 -3.30 -4.32
CA SER A 247 7.53 -3.53 -4.23
C SER A 247 7.17 -4.95 -4.64
N ARG A 248 7.68 -5.42 -5.77
CA ARG A 248 7.46 -6.79 -6.26
C ARG A 248 7.97 -7.84 -5.27
N ARG A 249 9.11 -7.60 -4.63
CA ARG A 249 9.69 -8.51 -3.64
C ARG A 249 8.86 -8.59 -2.36
N LEU A 250 8.47 -7.46 -1.81
CA LEU A 250 7.62 -7.39 -0.62
C LEU A 250 6.25 -8.05 -0.88
N GLU A 251 5.68 -7.89 -2.07
CA GLU A 251 4.42 -8.56 -2.46
C GLU A 251 4.54 -10.10 -2.34
N MET A 252 5.69 -10.70 -2.68
CA MET A 252 5.90 -12.17 -2.59
C MET A 252 5.81 -12.70 -1.16
N VAL A 253 6.13 -11.87 -0.15
CA VAL A 253 6.01 -12.23 1.26
C VAL A 253 4.70 -11.71 1.88
N GLY A 254 3.84 -11.08 1.07
CA GLY A 254 2.56 -10.50 1.49
C GLY A 254 2.72 -9.23 2.32
N ALA A 255 3.68 -8.38 1.92
CA ALA A 255 3.91 -7.05 2.46
C ALA A 255 3.97 -6.01 1.33
N ARG A 256 4.07 -4.74 1.68
CA ARG A 256 4.26 -3.61 0.75
C ARG A 256 5.21 -2.57 1.35
N PRO A 257 5.90 -1.76 0.54
CA PRO A 257 6.70 -0.67 1.10
C PRO A 257 5.77 0.43 1.63
N GLY A 258 6.06 0.93 2.83
CA GLY A 258 5.48 2.20 3.31
C GLY A 258 5.97 3.37 2.46
N ARG A 259 5.30 4.52 2.51
CA ARG A 259 5.76 5.74 1.81
C ARG A 259 5.57 6.96 2.71
N ASP A 260 6.49 7.89 2.60
CA ASP A 260 6.38 9.17 3.31
C ASP A 260 5.10 9.91 2.87
N GLY A 261 4.33 10.40 3.84
CA GLY A 261 3.04 11.03 3.67
C GLY A 261 1.87 10.07 3.40
N GLU A 262 2.12 8.75 3.33
CA GLU A 262 1.04 7.77 3.17
C GLU A 262 0.15 7.71 4.41
N VAL A 263 -1.15 7.61 4.18
CA VAL A 263 -2.16 7.41 5.22
C VAL A 263 -2.61 5.95 5.18
N VAL A 264 -2.36 5.21 6.27
CA VAL A 264 -2.79 3.83 6.50
C VAL A 264 -3.96 3.86 7.48
N VAL A 265 -5.14 3.41 7.04
CA VAL A 265 -6.34 3.38 7.88
C VAL A 265 -6.57 1.95 8.35
N LEU A 266 -6.52 1.74 9.67
CA LEU A 266 -6.83 0.45 10.30
C LEU A 266 -8.34 0.26 10.43
N GLY A 267 -8.79 -0.98 10.63
CA GLY A 267 -10.21 -1.32 10.78
C GLY A 267 -11.04 -1.25 9.48
N GLY A 268 -10.55 -0.54 8.47
CA GLY A 268 -10.94 -0.76 7.08
C GLY A 268 -10.39 -2.10 6.60
N ALA A 269 -11.19 -2.92 5.91
CA ALA A 269 -10.65 -4.08 5.21
C ALA A 269 -9.42 -3.61 4.41
N ALA A 270 -8.23 -4.17 4.68
CA ALA A 270 -7.00 -3.82 3.99
C ALA A 270 -7.31 -3.70 2.50
N THR A 271 -7.29 -2.46 1.98
CA THR A 271 -7.69 -2.22 0.60
C THR A 271 -6.55 -2.66 -0.29
N ARG A 272 -6.46 -3.98 -0.52
CA ARG A 272 -5.99 -4.44 -1.83
C ARG A 272 -6.84 -3.66 -2.84
N PRO A 273 -6.27 -3.03 -3.88
CA PRO A 273 -7.08 -2.30 -4.84
C PRO A 273 -8.16 -3.23 -5.39
N HIS A 274 -9.41 -3.00 -4.98
CA HIS A 274 -10.54 -3.88 -5.31
C HIS A 274 -10.95 -3.67 -6.76
N ARG A 275 -10.54 -2.55 -7.37
CA ARG A 275 -10.88 -2.17 -8.75
C ARG A 275 -9.62 -1.74 -9.49
N VAL A 276 -9.10 -2.61 -10.35
CA VAL A 276 -7.91 -2.34 -11.16
C VAL A 276 -8.29 -2.19 -12.63
N PHE A 277 -7.88 -1.07 -13.22
CA PHE A 277 -8.03 -0.82 -14.65
C PHE A 277 -6.70 -0.98 -15.38
N VAL A 278 -6.62 -1.91 -16.31
CA VAL A 278 -5.43 -2.21 -17.12
C VAL A 278 -5.67 -1.78 -18.56
N THR A 279 -4.89 -0.82 -19.05
CA THR A 279 -4.97 -0.30 -20.43
C THR A 279 -3.63 -0.39 -21.15
N GLY A 280 -3.62 -0.15 -22.46
CA GLY A 280 -2.40 -0.19 -23.27
C GLY A 280 -2.61 -0.67 -24.71
N GLY A 281 -1.56 -0.59 -25.51
CA GLY A 281 -1.57 -0.93 -26.93
C GLY A 281 -1.87 -2.40 -27.23
N ALA A 282 -2.10 -2.72 -28.51
CA ALA A 282 -2.21 -4.11 -28.94
C ALA A 282 -0.91 -4.87 -28.63
N ARG A 283 -1.04 -6.11 -28.12
CA ARG A 283 0.10 -6.98 -27.74
C ARG A 283 1.04 -6.42 -26.67
N SER A 284 0.60 -5.45 -25.86
CA SER A 284 1.42 -4.90 -24.77
C SER A 284 1.45 -5.76 -23.49
N GLY A 285 0.76 -6.90 -23.46
CA GLY A 285 0.73 -7.82 -22.31
C GLY A 285 -0.43 -7.62 -21.34
N LYS A 286 -1.43 -6.81 -21.67
CA LYS A 286 -2.57 -6.48 -20.79
C LYS A 286 -3.29 -7.67 -20.17
N SER A 287 -3.79 -8.58 -21.01
CA SER A 287 -4.54 -9.74 -20.54
C SER A 287 -3.66 -10.65 -19.68
N CYS A 288 -2.40 -10.86 -20.07
CA CYS A 288 -1.46 -11.65 -19.25
C CYS A 288 -1.20 -11.01 -17.88
N HIS A 289 -1.04 -9.69 -17.83
CA HIS A 289 -0.86 -8.97 -16.58
C HIS A 289 -2.11 -9.05 -15.71
N ALA A 290 -3.30 -8.79 -16.27
CA ALA A 290 -4.57 -8.90 -15.56
C ALA A 290 -4.86 -10.32 -15.06
N GLU A 291 -4.54 -11.35 -15.85
CA GLU A 291 -4.62 -12.76 -15.46
C GLU A 291 -3.68 -13.05 -14.27
N ALA A 292 -2.43 -12.58 -14.34
CA ALA A 292 -1.44 -12.76 -13.27
C ALA A 292 -1.87 -12.11 -11.94
N MET A 293 -2.57 -10.97 -11.98
CA MET A 293 -3.07 -10.30 -10.77
C MET A 293 -4.08 -11.14 -9.96
N LEU A 294 -4.71 -12.13 -10.59
CA LEU A 294 -5.71 -12.99 -9.96
C LEU A 294 -5.28 -14.46 -9.93
N ALA A 295 -4.05 -14.79 -10.31
CA ALA A 295 -3.60 -16.18 -10.52
C ALA A 295 -3.77 -17.08 -9.28
N ASP A 296 -3.58 -16.52 -8.08
CA ASP A 296 -3.72 -17.23 -6.80
C ASP A 296 -5.16 -17.26 -6.27
N VAL A 297 -6.11 -16.65 -6.98
CA VAL A 297 -7.53 -16.64 -6.63
C VAL A 297 -8.23 -17.83 -7.29
N VAL A 298 -8.78 -18.71 -6.45
CA VAL A 298 -9.41 -19.96 -6.89
C VAL A 298 -10.70 -19.69 -7.68
N ASP A 299 -11.59 -18.85 -7.12
CA ASP A 299 -12.94 -18.62 -7.65
C ASP A 299 -13.06 -17.28 -8.39
N VAL A 300 -12.51 -17.22 -9.60
CA VAL A 300 -12.62 -16.01 -10.46
C VAL A 300 -13.68 -16.20 -11.54
N VAL A 301 -14.50 -15.18 -11.76
CA VAL A 301 -15.40 -15.07 -12.91
C VAL A 301 -14.71 -14.26 -14.00
N TYR A 302 -14.23 -14.95 -15.04
CA TYR A 302 -13.67 -14.32 -16.23
C TYR A 302 -14.80 -13.97 -17.20
N ILE A 303 -14.99 -12.68 -17.47
CA ILE A 303 -16.00 -12.18 -18.40
C ILE A 303 -15.35 -11.90 -19.76
N ALA A 304 -15.71 -12.71 -20.75
CA ALA A 304 -15.37 -12.46 -22.14
C ALA A 304 -16.41 -11.52 -22.77
N ALA A 305 -16.08 -10.23 -22.82
CA ALA A 305 -17.08 -9.17 -22.97
C ALA A 305 -17.47 -8.86 -24.43
N GLY A 306 -16.88 -9.55 -25.41
CA GLY A 306 -17.05 -9.28 -26.84
C GLY A 306 -18.20 -10.01 -27.55
N GLY A 307 -18.82 -10.99 -26.89
CA GLY A 307 -19.77 -11.91 -27.53
C GLY A 307 -19.12 -12.87 -28.55
N PRO A 308 -19.87 -13.87 -29.06
CA PRO A 308 -19.37 -14.78 -30.08
C PRO A 308 -19.19 -14.07 -31.44
N ARG A 309 -18.07 -14.34 -32.10
CA ARG A 309 -17.81 -13.98 -33.52
C ARG A 309 -17.30 -15.25 -34.19
N ASP A 310 -18.18 -15.93 -34.92
CA ASP A 310 -17.92 -17.28 -35.45
C ASP A 310 -17.18 -17.28 -36.80
N ASP A 311 -16.85 -16.11 -37.35
CA ASP A 311 -16.38 -15.96 -38.73
C ASP A 311 -14.89 -15.58 -38.91
N ASP A 312 -14.08 -15.54 -37.84
CA ASP A 312 -12.64 -15.24 -37.91
C ASP A 312 -11.76 -16.36 -37.30
N PRO A 313 -11.03 -17.14 -38.12
CA PRO A 313 -10.14 -18.21 -37.66
C PRO A 313 -8.98 -17.73 -36.77
N ASP A 314 -8.48 -16.51 -36.98
CA ASP A 314 -7.41 -15.92 -36.19
C ASP A 314 -7.94 -15.45 -34.83
N TRP A 315 -9.18 -14.96 -34.79
CA TRP A 315 -9.93 -14.71 -33.56
C TRP A 315 -10.17 -15.99 -32.76
N ALA A 316 -10.65 -17.05 -33.41
CA ALA A 316 -10.90 -18.36 -32.79
C ALA A 316 -9.62 -18.93 -32.14
N ARG A 317 -8.48 -18.85 -32.83
CA ARG A 317 -7.18 -19.28 -32.29
C ARG A 317 -6.73 -18.46 -31.08
N ARG A 318 -7.00 -17.14 -31.07
CA ARG A 318 -6.70 -16.27 -29.91
C ARG A 318 -7.59 -16.59 -28.72
N VAL A 319 -8.87 -16.86 -28.95
CA VAL A 319 -9.81 -17.30 -27.90
C VAL A 319 -9.35 -18.62 -27.29
N ALA A 320 -8.97 -19.60 -28.12
CA ALA A 320 -8.44 -20.88 -27.66
C ALA A 320 -7.16 -20.71 -26.80
N ALA A 321 -6.23 -19.87 -27.24
CA ALA A 321 -5.02 -19.56 -26.48
C ALA A 321 -5.31 -18.86 -25.15
N HIS A 322 -6.30 -17.96 -25.09
CA HIS A 322 -6.72 -17.34 -23.83
C HIS A 322 -7.37 -18.34 -22.89
N ARG A 323 -8.26 -19.21 -23.39
CA ARG A 323 -8.91 -20.24 -22.58
C ARG A 323 -7.89 -21.22 -21.98
N ALA A 324 -6.88 -21.63 -22.76
CA ALA A 324 -5.86 -22.58 -22.31
C ALA A 324 -4.91 -22.03 -21.22
N ARG A 325 -4.76 -20.71 -21.08
CA ARG A 325 -3.91 -20.09 -20.05
C ARG A 325 -4.58 -19.97 -18.67
N ARG A 326 -5.91 -20.02 -18.62
CA ARG A 326 -6.67 -19.76 -17.40
C ARG A 326 -6.65 -20.99 -16.49
N PRO A 327 -6.61 -20.83 -15.15
CA PRO A 327 -6.85 -21.92 -14.23
C PRO A 327 -8.20 -22.60 -14.49
N SER A 328 -8.27 -23.92 -14.37
CA SER A 328 -9.52 -24.69 -14.54
C SER A 328 -10.57 -24.39 -13.47
N THR A 329 -10.18 -23.75 -12.36
CA THR A 329 -11.07 -23.31 -11.28
C THR A 329 -11.83 -22.04 -11.65
N TRP A 330 -11.41 -21.30 -12.68
CA TRP A 330 -12.07 -20.07 -13.11
C TRP A 330 -13.31 -20.38 -13.94
N THR A 331 -14.40 -19.65 -13.65
CA THR A 331 -15.62 -19.72 -14.45
C THR A 331 -15.53 -18.68 -15.57
N THR A 332 -15.62 -19.11 -16.83
CA THR A 332 -15.74 -18.18 -17.97
C THR A 332 -17.20 -17.90 -18.26
N LEU A 333 -17.58 -16.63 -18.26
CA LEU A 333 -18.90 -16.14 -18.65
C LEU A 333 -18.79 -15.29 -19.91
N GLU A 334 -19.54 -15.65 -20.95
CA GLU A 334 -19.68 -14.86 -22.17
C GLU A 334 -20.93 -14.01 -22.06
N THR A 335 -20.77 -12.71 -21.85
CA THR A 335 -21.89 -11.79 -21.66
C THR A 335 -21.52 -10.37 -22.05
N THR A 336 -22.49 -9.62 -22.57
CA THR A 336 -22.40 -8.18 -22.77
C THR A 336 -23.10 -7.40 -21.66
N ASP A 337 -23.85 -8.06 -20.77
CA ASP A 337 -24.49 -7.43 -19.61
C ASP A 337 -23.52 -7.37 -18.42
N LEU A 338 -22.50 -6.53 -18.58
CA LEU A 338 -21.44 -6.36 -17.58
C LEU A 338 -22.00 -5.81 -16.26
N ALA A 339 -22.92 -4.85 -16.33
CA ALA A 339 -23.44 -4.19 -15.14
C ALA A 339 -24.27 -5.14 -14.27
N ALA A 340 -25.19 -5.94 -14.86
CA ALA A 340 -25.93 -6.94 -14.09
C ALA A 340 -24.99 -8.03 -13.54
N THR A 341 -24.01 -8.47 -14.33
CA THR A 341 -23.04 -9.49 -13.91
C THR A 341 -22.23 -9.02 -12.70
N LEU A 342 -21.73 -7.78 -12.72
CA LEU A 342 -20.98 -7.19 -11.61
C LEU A 342 -21.83 -7.04 -10.34
N ARG A 343 -23.14 -6.77 -10.48
CA ARG A 343 -24.07 -6.69 -9.35
C ARG A 343 -24.43 -8.06 -8.77
N ALA A 344 -24.60 -9.06 -9.62
CA ALA A 344 -25.04 -10.40 -9.20
C ALA A 344 -23.90 -11.25 -8.63
N THR A 345 -22.66 -11.00 -9.07
CA THR A 345 -21.50 -11.81 -8.68
C THR A 345 -20.89 -11.28 -7.39
N THR A 346 -20.62 -12.16 -6.43
CA THR A 346 -19.84 -11.82 -5.22
C THR A 346 -18.37 -12.20 -5.35
N ALA A 347 -18.04 -13.18 -6.20
CA ALA A 347 -16.68 -13.61 -6.52
C ALA A 347 -15.83 -12.52 -7.24
N PRO A 348 -14.49 -12.59 -7.18
CA PRO A 348 -13.61 -11.77 -8.00
C PRO A 348 -13.88 -11.89 -9.51
N VAL A 349 -13.71 -10.78 -10.23
CA VAL A 349 -14.06 -10.68 -11.66
C VAL A 349 -12.87 -10.17 -12.49
N LEU A 350 -12.68 -10.76 -13.67
CA LEU A 350 -11.77 -10.24 -14.70
C LEU A 350 -12.57 -9.96 -15.98
N ILE A 351 -12.62 -8.70 -16.45
CA ILE A 351 -13.29 -8.30 -17.70
C ILE A 351 -12.26 -8.17 -18.83
N ASP A 352 -12.40 -8.97 -19.89
CA ASP A 352 -11.53 -8.92 -21.07
C ASP A 352 -12.37 -8.94 -22.38
N CYS A 353 -12.49 -7.83 -23.12
CA CYS A 353 -12.09 -6.47 -22.74
C CYS A 353 -13.19 -5.44 -23.00
N LEU A 354 -13.09 -4.28 -22.35
CA LEU A 354 -14.02 -3.16 -22.52
C LEU A 354 -14.09 -2.66 -23.97
N GLY A 355 -13.01 -2.80 -24.74
CA GLY A 355 -13.00 -2.46 -26.16
C GLY A 355 -13.94 -3.35 -26.97
N THR A 356 -13.90 -4.66 -26.75
CA THR A 356 -14.80 -5.60 -27.43
C THR A 356 -16.25 -5.47 -26.97
N TRP A 357 -16.44 -5.15 -25.68
CA TRP A 357 -17.76 -4.84 -25.13
C TRP A 357 -18.38 -3.63 -25.82
N LEU A 358 -17.64 -2.52 -25.89
CA LEU A 358 -18.12 -1.29 -26.52
C LEU A 358 -18.48 -1.53 -28.00
N ALA A 359 -17.67 -2.30 -28.73
CA ALA A 359 -17.98 -2.67 -30.11
C ALA A 359 -19.31 -3.44 -30.20
N ALA A 360 -19.53 -4.43 -29.33
CA ALA A 360 -20.77 -5.20 -29.27
C ALA A 360 -22.00 -4.35 -28.86
N ARG A 361 -21.80 -3.25 -28.14
CA ARG A 361 -22.86 -2.28 -27.81
C ARG A 361 -23.18 -1.36 -28.98
N CYS A 362 -22.16 -0.87 -29.66
CA CYS A 362 -22.36 -0.13 -30.91
C CYS A 362 -23.06 -0.97 -31.98
N ASP A 363 -22.71 -2.26 -32.11
CA ASP A 363 -23.38 -3.21 -33.01
C ASP A 363 -24.88 -3.33 -32.65
N HIS A 364 -25.19 -3.55 -31.37
CA HIS A 364 -26.56 -3.73 -30.89
C HIS A 364 -27.46 -2.50 -31.08
N HIS A 365 -26.90 -1.31 -30.87
CA HIS A 365 -27.62 -0.04 -31.06
C HIS A 365 -27.58 0.47 -32.52
N GLY A 366 -26.99 -0.30 -33.45
CA GLY A 366 -26.92 0.07 -34.87
C GLY A 366 -26.07 1.32 -35.14
N VAL A 367 -25.16 1.68 -34.23
CA VAL A 367 -24.39 2.94 -34.26
C VAL A 367 -23.56 3.06 -35.54
N TRP A 368 -23.06 1.95 -36.07
CA TRP A 368 -22.27 1.94 -37.30
C TRP A 368 -23.06 2.31 -38.56
N THR A 369 -24.38 2.16 -38.51
CA THR A 369 -25.31 2.41 -39.63
C THR A 369 -26.24 3.58 -39.37
N GLY A 370 -25.89 4.47 -38.43
CA GLY A 370 -26.64 5.70 -38.14
C GLY A 370 -27.57 5.64 -36.92
N GLY A 371 -27.48 4.58 -36.11
CA GLY A 371 -28.15 4.50 -34.80
C GLY A 371 -27.58 5.49 -33.77
N ASP A 372 -28.32 5.70 -32.69
CA ASP A 372 -27.97 6.67 -31.64
C ASP A 372 -27.00 6.09 -30.59
N LEU A 373 -26.09 6.93 -30.12
CA LEU A 373 -25.13 6.65 -29.05
C LEU A 373 -25.75 6.71 -27.64
N ALA A 374 -26.94 7.30 -27.48
CA ALA A 374 -27.55 7.47 -26.16
C ALA A 374 -27.68 6.14 -25.40
N GLY A 375 -28.09 5.06 -26.08
CA GLY A 375 -28.18 3.72 -25.50
C GLY A 375 -26.82 3.18 -25.04
N VAL A 376 -25.80 3.26 -25.90
CA VAL A 376 -24.42 2.84 -25.57
C VAL A 376 -23.88 3.60 -24.36
N ARG A 377 -24.10 4.92 -24.32
CA ARG A 377 -23.63 5.77 -23.22
C ARG A 377 -24.38 5.52 -21.91
N ALA A 378 -25.67 5.21 -21.97
CA ALA A 378 -26.44 4.82 -20.80
C ALA A 378 -25.94 3.48 -20.21
N GLU A 379 -25.66 2.48 -21.06
CA GLU A 379 -25.07 1.21 -20.62
C GLU A 379 -23.65 1.38 -20.05
N ALA A 380 -22.84 2.28 -20.65
CA ALA A 380 -21.52 2.61 -20.10
C ALA A 380 -21.60 3.29 -18.73
N ALA A 381 -22.57 4.20 -18.54
CA ALA A 381 -22.81 4.82 -17.25
C ALA A 381 -23.26 3.80 -16.19
N ASP A 382 -24.13 2.86 -16.56
CA ASP A 382 -24.58 1.79 -15.66
C ASP A 382 -23.44 0.83 -15.28
N LEU A 383 -22.58 0.46 -16.24
CA LEU A 383 -21.35 -0.29 -15.96
C LEU A 383 -20.46 0.43 -14.96
N VAL A 384 -20.22 1.73 -15.13
CA VAL A 384 -19.41 2.53 -14.20
C VAL A 384 -20.06 2.61 -12.81
N ALA A 385 -21.39 2.68 -12.74
CA ALA A 385 -22.11 2.66 -11.46
C ALA A 385 -21.98 1.31 -10.74
N ALA A 386 -22.11 0.19 -11.47
CA ALA A 386 -21.87 -1.14 -10.93
C ALA A 386 -20.41 -1.33 -10.49
N TRP A 387 -19.46 -0.81 -11.28
CA TRP A 387 -18.03 -0.83 -10.96
C TRP A 387 -17.74 -0.09 -9.64
N ARG A 388 -18.26 1.14 -9.46
CA ARG A 388 -18.03 1.96 -8.26
C ARG A 388 -18.47 1.31 -6.95
N THR A 389 -19.53 0.51 -7.01
CA THR A 389 -20.14 -0.12 -5.82
C THR A 389 -19.58 -1.51 -5.53
N ARG A 390 -18.63 -1.99 -6.34
CA ARG A 390 -18.09 -3.34 -6.25
C ARG A 390 -17.11 -3.47 -5.08
N ALA A 391 -17.39 -4.42 -4.18
CA ALA A 391 -16.57 -4.74 -3.02
C ALA A 391 -15.55 -5.88 -3.27
N ALA A 392 -15.82 -6.80 -4.20
CA ALA A 392 -14.85 -7.86 -4.52
C ALA A 392 -13.82 -7.40 -5.56
N ALA A 393 -12.65 -8.04 -5.55
CA ALA A 393 -11.58 -7.76 -6.49
C ALA A 393 -12.05 -7.86 -7.95
N THR A 394 -11.83 -6.80 -8.72
CA THR A 394 -12.34 -6.65 -10.08
C THR A 394 -11.26 -6.01 -10.94
N VAL A 395 -10.85 -6.70 -12.00
CA VAL A 395 -9.85 -6.24 -12.95
C VAL A 395 -10.51 -6.05 -14.32
N ALA A 396 -10.35 -4.88 -14.94
CA ALA A 396 -10.85 -4.62 -16.29
C ALA A 396 -9.70 -4.32 -17.25
N VAL A 397 -9.70 -5.03 -18.38
CA VAL A 397 -8.77 -4.80 -19.49
C VAL A 397 -9.43 -3.91 -20.53
N SER A 398 -8.70 -2.94 -21.06
CA SER A 398 -9.10 -2.15 -22.23
C SER A 398 -7.94 -1.85 -23.17
N ASN A 399 -8.27 -1.49 -24.41
CA ASN A 399 -7.28 -1.07 -25.39
C ASN A 399 -7.06 0.44 -25.30
N GLU A 400 -5.80 0.86 -25.36
CA GLU A 400 -5.43 2.26 -25.55
C GLU A 400 -5.29 2.54 -27.06
N VAL A 401 -6.36 3.05 -27.65
CA VAL A 401 -6.44 3.39 -29.08
C VAL A 401 -6.23 4.88 -29.36
N GLY A 402 -6.25 5.73 -28.32
CA GLY A 402 -6.06 7.18 -28.44
C GLY A 402 -4.61 7.57 -28.73
N SER A 403 -3.65 6.75 -28.28
CA SER A 403 -2.21 6.96 -28.52
C SER A 403 -1.72 6.54 -29.91
N GLY A 404 -2.61 6.06 -30.79
CA GLY A 404 -2.29 5.62 -32.16
C GLY A 404 -2.63 6.65 -33.24
N VAL A 405 -2.47 6.25 -34.51
CA VAL A 405 -2.86 7.07 -35.66
C VAL A 405 -4.38 7.29 -35.68
N VAL A 406 -4.82 8.50 -36.05
CA VAL A 406 -6.25 8.80 -36.24
C VAL A 406 -6.86 7.84 -37.27
N PRO A 407 -7.94 7.11 -36.95
CA PRO A 407 -8.54 6.18 -37.90
C PRO A 407 -9.04 6.88 -39.17
N GLY A 408 -8.80 6.25 -40.33
CA GLY A 408 -9.22 6.78 -41.63
C GLY A 408 -10.74 6.79 -41.82
N THR A 409 -11.48 5.90 -41.14
CA THR A 409 -12.93 5.78 -41.28
C THR A 409 -13.70 6.54 -40.19
N PRO A 410 -14.91 7.07 -40.48
CA PRO A 410 -15.78 7.67 -39.46
C PRO A 410 -16.08 6.73 -38.29
N ALA A 411 -16.38 5.46 -38.58
CA ALA A 411 -16.64 4.43 -37.57
C ALA A 411 -15.43 4.22 -36.63
N GLY A 412 -14.21 4.20 -37.18
CA GLY A 412 -13.00 4.07 -36.37
C GLY A 412 -12.77 5.27 -35.45
N ARG A 413 -13.00 6.49 -35.94
CA ARG A 413 -12.87 7.71 -35.12
C ARG A 413 -13.90 7.72 -33.99
N LEU A 414 -15.14 7.35 -34.30
CA LEU A 414 -16.19 7.24 -33.29
C LEU A 414 -15.84 6.22 -32.20
N PHE A 415 -15.41 5.02 -32.60
CA PHE A 415 -15.00 3.98 -31.66
C PHE A 415 -13.86 4.45 -30.75
N ARG A 416 -12.83 5.08 -31.34
CA ARG A 416 -11.69 5.62 -30.58
C ARG A 416 -12.15 6.63 -29.52
N ASP A 417 -13.02 7.55 -29.90
CA ASP A 417 -13.46 8.63 -29.02
C ASP A 417 -14.39 8.10 -27.90
N GLU A 418 -15.31 7.18 -28.20
CA GLU A 418 -16.17 6.56 -27.17
C GLU A 418 -15.38 5.62 -26.25
N LEU A 419 -14.40 4.85 -26.77
CA LEU A 419 -13.54 4.02 -25.93
C LEU A 419 -12.67 4.87 -25.00
N GLY A 420 -12.16 6.00 -25.48
CA GLY A 420 -11.44 6.97 -24.65
C GLY A 420 -12.29 7.50 -23.49
N ARG A 421 -13.56 7.83 -23.74
CA ARG A 421 -14.50 8.28 -22.68
C ARG A 421 -14.80 7.16 -21.67
N LEU A 422 -15.04 5.93 -22.15
CA LEU A 422 -15.25 4.77 -21.28
C LEU A 422 -14.01 4.50 -20.41
N ASN A 423 -12.82 4.48 -21.01
CA ASN A 423 -11.56 4.29 -20.31
C ASN A 423 -11.36 5.35 -19.22
N ALA A 424 -11.60 6.63 -19.54
CA ALA A 424 -11.49 7.72 -18.57
C ALA A 424 -12.48 7.57 -17.40
N ALA A 425 -13.72 7.16 -17.67
CA ALA A 425 -14.75 6.98 -16.65
C ALA A 425 -14.45 5.78 -15.72
N VAL A 426 -14.03 4.64 -16.28
CA VAL A 426 -13.61 3.46 -15.51
C VAL A 426 -12.34 3.74 -14.73
N ALA A 427 -11.35 4.39 -15.35
CA ALA A 427 -10.14 4.84 -14.67
C ALA A 427 -10.51 5.72 -13.47
N ALA A 428 -11.30 6.79 -13.63
CA ALA A 428 -11.71 7.65 -12.52
C ALA A 428 -12.36 6.89 -11.35
N ALA A 429 -13.08 5.81 -11.63
CA ALA A 429 -13.75 4.96 -10.64
C ALA A 429 -12.93 3.75 -10.13
N SER A 430 -11.67 3.61 -10.55
CA SER A 430 -10.76 2.53 -10.13
C SER A 430 -9.87 2.94 -8.95
N ASP A 431 -9.37 1.97 -8.21
CA ASP A 431 -8.40 2.18 -7.13
C ASP A 431 -6.98 2.26 -7.70
N ARG A 432 -6.71 1.45 -8.73
CA ARG A 432 -5.42 1.39 -9.43
C ARG A 432 -5.62 1.42 -10.95
N VAL A 433 -4.74 2.12 -11.65
CA VAL A 433 -4.70 2.22 -13.12
C VAL A 433 -3.30 1.86 -13.60
N VAL A 434 -3.22 0.85 -14.46
CA VAL A 434 -1.97 0.34 -15.04
C VAL A 434 -1.97 0.55 -16.55
N LEU A 435 -0.93 1.19 -17.06
CA LEU A 435 -0.63 1.25 -18.48
C LEU A 435 0.41 0.19 -18.83
N MET A 436 0.08 -0.70 -19.77
CA MET A 436 1.00 -1.73 -20.24
C MET A 436 1.77 -1.27 -21.48
N VAL A 437 3.10 -1.30 -21.38
CA VAL A 437 4.04 -0.94 -22.46
C VAL A 437 5.03 -2.07 -22.65
N ALA A 438 5.01 -2.72 -23.82
CA ALA A 438 5.94 -3.80 -24.18
C ALA A 438 6.05 -4.94 -23.13
N GLY A 439 4.97 -5.27 -22.43
CA GLY A 439 4.95 -6.28 -21.36
C GLY A 439 5.23 -5.72 -19.96
N CYS A 440 5.63 -4.46 -19.85
CA CYS A 440 5.94 -3.80 -18.57
C CYS A 440 4.72 -3.01 -18.05
N PRO A 441 4.32 -3.20 -16.79
CA PRO A 441 3.29 -2.38 -16.16
C PRO A 441 3.86 -1.03 -15.71
N LEU A 442 3.15 0.05 -16.03
CA LEU A 442 3.40 1.40 -15.52
C LEU A 442 2.20 1.84 -14.67
N SER A 443 2.44 2.14 -13.40
CA SER A 443 1.37 2.68 -12.53
C SER A 443 1.07 4.13 -12.94
N VAL A 444 -0.19 4.40 -13.27
CA VAL A 444 -0.68 5.76 -13.58
C VAL A 444 -1.28 6.41 -12.32
N ARG A 445 -1.96 5.60 -11.51
CA ARG A 445 -2.43 5.86 -10.16
C ARG A 445 -2.50 4.51 -9.46
#